data_AF-A0A927MM28-F1
#
_entry.id   AF-A0A927MM28-F1
#
_cell.length_a   1.000
_cell.length_b   1.000
_cell.length_c   1.000
_cell.angle_alpha   90.00
_cell.angle_beta   90.00
_cell.angle_gamma   90.00
#
_symmetry.space_group_name_H-M   'P 1'
#
loop_
_entity.id
_entity.type
_entity.pdbx_description
1 polymer ?
#
loop_
_entity_poly.entity_id
_entity_poly.type
_entity_poly.pdbx_seq_one_letter_code
_entity_poly.pdbx_strand_id
1 'polypeptide(L)'
;MQWSQWLQGGPFLEVSFLLELKEKKKETIQDIIFNLSKVRNRIEIYDKNVDEIIDFFDRGYPYDEEDPQTNYIHSLRLRLYVYLSRKRKATLQIEMVSSNAIMVNFWFFGSISDALEWDQIGIKNEEITDFTNFLKELYSVYEFKIGGIAIEEDVLELFGFGETYPNECYRYENVSPDRFLQESSHFINIIWSEKYKKLSYVPYNHKRLDKEGILIKTGSFND
;
A
#
# COMPACT_ATOMS: atom_id res chain seq x y z
N MET A 1 0.52 -21.87 -10.74
CA MET A 1 0.60 -21.67 -9.28
C MET A 1 -0.79 -21.30 -8.79
N GLN A 2 -1.37 -22.04 -7.84
CA GLN A 2 -2.66 -21.67 -7.23
C GLN A 2 -2.44 -20.50 -6.26
N TRP A 3 -2.59 -19.28 -6.77
CA TRP A 3 -2.65 -18.05 -5.97
C TRP A 3 -3.79 -18.08 -4.95
N SER A 4 -4.85 -18.82 -5.26
CA SER A 4 -6.11 -18.92 -4.53
C SER A 4 -5.99 -19.45 -3.09
N GLN A 5 -4.79 -19.82 -2.61
CA GLN A 5 -4.61 -20.38 -1.27
C GLN A 5 -3.83 -19.50 -0.28
N TRP A 6 -3.23 -18.38 -0.70
CA TRP A 6 -2.33 -17.63 0.18
C TRP A 6 -3.06 -16.78 1.23
N LEU A 7 -3.85 -15.82 0.75
CA LEU A 7 -4.84 -15.09 1.52
C LEU A 7 -6.20 -15.42 0.93
N GLN A 8 -7.15 -15.77 1.79
CA GLN A 8 -8.49 -16.20 1.45
C GLN A 8 -9.52 -15.55 2.37
N GLY A 9 -10.74 -15.39 1.84
CA GLY A 9 -11.82 -14.70 2.52
C GLY A 9 -11.62 -13.19 2.54
N GLY A 10 -12.21 -12.54 3.54
CA GLY A 10 -12.14 -11.11 3.80
C GLY A 10 -12.80 -10.81 5.15
N PRO A 11 -12.67 -9.57 5.67
CA PRO A 11 -12.06 -8.44 4.99
C PRO A 11 -10.52 -8.46 5.04
N PHE A 12 -9.86 -7.61 4.25
CA PHE A 12 -8.43 -7.34 4.29
C PHE A 12 -8.11 -5.99 4.92
N LEU A 13 -7.10 -5.98 5.80
CA LEU A 13 -6.46 -4.75 6.27
C LEU A 13 -5.33 -4.42 5.29
N GLU A 14 -5.36 -3.21 4.77
CA GLU A 14 -4.45 -2.74 3.74
C GLU A 14 -3.52 -1.68 4.34
N VAL A 15 -2.20 -1.87 4.15
CA VAL A 15 -1.19 -0.85 4.46
C VAL A 15 -0.58 -0.43 3.13
N SER A 16 -1.01 0.72 2.63
CA SER A 16 -0.67 1.18 1.28
C SER A 16 0.01 2.54 1.27
N PHE A 17 0.80 2.80 0.24
CA PHE A 17 1.48 4.08 0.04
C PHE A 17 1.82 4.35 -1.42
N LEU A 18 2.00 5.62 -1.74
CA LEU A 18 2.24 6.12 -3.10
C LEU A 18 3.70 6.57 -3.27
N LEU A 19 4.39 5.98 -4.24
CA LEU A 19 5.73 6.37 -4.66
C LEU A 19 5.71 7.07 -6.01
N GLU A 20 6.66 7.99 -6.18
CA GLU A 20 6.94 8.62 -7.46
C GLU A 20 7.78 7.66 -8.31
N LEU A 21 7.32 7.38 -9.53
CA LEU A 21 8.07 6.61 -10.52
C LEU A 21 9.05 7.56 -11.24
N LYS A 22 10.32 7.57 -10.80
CA LYS A 22 11.37 8.45 -11.33
C LYS A 22 12.24 7.83 -12.41
N GLU A 23 12.31 6.50 -12.45
CA GLU A 23 13.29 5.75 -13.23
C GLU A 23 12.60 4.71 -14.14
N LYS A 24 13.38 3.74 -14.66
CA LYS A 24 12.81 2.60 -15.38
C LYS A 24 11.99 1.74 -14.42
N LYS A 25 10.82 1.30 -14.89
CA LYS A 25 9.87 0.43 -14.15
C LYS A 25 10.57 -0.72 -13.41
N LYS A 26 11.35 -1.53 -14.13
CA LYS A 26 12.10 -2.66 -13.55
C LYS A 26 13.01 -2.27 -12.40
N GLU A 27 13.84 -1.24 -12.58
CA GLU A 27 14.79 -0.76 -11.56
C GLU A 27 14.04 -0.27 -10.32
N THR A 28 12.95 0.49 -10.51
CA THR A 28 12.10 0.96 -9.41
C THR A 28 11.49 -0.20 -8.61
N ILE A 29 10.98 -1.24 -9.28
CA ILE A 29 10.44 -2.41 -8.58
C ILE A 29 11.52 -3.19 -7.83
N GLN A 30 12.69 -3.38 -8.44
CA GLN A 30 13.83 -4.03 -7.79
C GLN A 30 14.23 -3.29 -6.51
N ASP A 31 14.29 -1.95 -6.58
CA ASP A 31 14.57 -1.11 -5.43
C ASP A 31 13.49 -1.20 -4.35
N ILE A 32 12.20 -1.23 -4.73
CA ILE A 32 11.11 -1.42 -3.78
C ILE A 32 11.29 -2.74 -3.03
N ILE A 33 11.50 -3.84 -3.76
CA ILE A 33 11.65 -5.18 -3.15
C ILE A 33 12.93 -5.26 -2.30
N PHE A 34 14.05 -4.71 -2.77
CA PHE A 34 15.31 -4.69 -2.03
C PHE A 34 15.16 -3.93 -0.70
N ASN A 35 14.46 -2.80 -0.71
CA ASN A 35 14.25 -1.97 0.47
C ASN A 35 13.36 -2.63 1.53
N LEU A 36 12.60 -3.69 1.22
CA LEU A 36 11.88 -4.48 2.23
C LEU A 36 12.83 -5.08 3.27
N SER A 37 14.07 -5.38 2.89
CA SER A 37 15.10 -5.89 3.81
C SER A 37 15.63 -4.85 4.81
N LYS A 38 15.36 -3.55 4.56
CA LYS A 38 15.76 -2.43 5.43
C LYS A 38 14.71 -2.11 6.50
N VAL A 39 13.52 -2.67 6.35
CA VAL A 39 12.46 -2.64 7.35
C VAL A 39 12.94 -3.50 8.53
N ARG A 40 12.91 -2.94 9.75
CA ARG A 40 13.20 -3.61 11.02
C ARG A 40 12.25 -4.78 11.28
N ASN A 41 10.97 -4.66 10.96
CA ASN A 41 10.08 -5.82 10.92
C ASN A 41 10.62 -6.79 9.87
N ARG A 42 10.94 -8.03 10.30
CA ARG A 42 11.36 -9.07 9.36
C ARG A 42 10.26 -9.28 8.32
N ILE A 43 10.64 -9.22 7.05
CA ILE A 43 9.78 -9.57 5.92
C ILE A 43 10.47 -10.73 5.19
N GLU A 44 9.73 -11.81 4.94
CA GLU A 44 10.19 -12.93 4.13
C GLU A 44 9.35 -13.03 2.87
N ILE A 45 10.01 -13.02 1.71
CA ILE A 45 9.35 -13.29 0.44
C ILE A 45 9.21 -14.79 0.29
N TYR A 46 7.97 -15.27 0.14
CA TYR A 46 7.65 -16.69 -0.04
C TYR A 46 7.86 -17.16 -1.48
N ASP A 47 7.62 -16.26 -2.44
CA ASP A 47 7.81 -16.56 -3.86
C ASP A 47 9.29 -16.77 -4.20
N LYS A 48 9.58 -17.82 -4.97
CA LYS A 48 10.94 -18.19 -5.38
C LYS A 48 11.34 -17.59 -6.73
N ASN A 49 10.36 -17.16 -7.52
CA ASN A 49 10.54 -16.66 -8.88
C ASN A 49 10.35 -15.13 -8.94
N VAL A 50 10.94 -14.41 -7.97
CA VAL A 50 10.81 -12.96 -7.84
C VAL A 50 11.25 -12.25 -9.12
N ASP A 51 12.38 -12.64 -9.72
CA ASP A 51 12.87 -12.01 -10.96
C ASP A 51 11.89 -12.14 -12.13
N GLU A 52 11.23 -13.29 -12.28
CA GLU A 52 10.20 -13.50 -13.30
C GLU A 52 8.96 -12.62 -13.07
N ILE A 53 8.59 -12.43 -11.80
CA ILE A 53 7.46 -11.57 -11.40
C ILE A 53 7.78 -10.10 -11.72
N ILE A 54 9.02 -9.67 -11.46
CA ILE A 54 9.50 -8.32 -11.83
C ILE A 54 9.52 -8.15 -13.35
N ASP A 55 10.00 -9.15 -14.09
CA ASP A 55 10.03 -9.13 -15.56
C ASP A 55 8.62 -9.11 -16.16
N PHE A 56 7.64 -9.74 -15.51
CA PHE A 56 6.23 -9.64 -15.90
C PHE A 56 5.69 -8.23 -15.67
N PHE A 57 5.99 -7.61 -14.51
CA PHE A 57 5.62 -6.21 -14.25
C PHE A 57 6.18 -5.27 -15.32
N ASP A 58 7.47 -5.38 -15.64
CA ASP A 58 8.13 -4.47 -16.58
C ASP A 58 7.48 -4.54 -17.98
N ARG A 59 7.18 -5.76 -18.46
CA ARG A 59 6.47 -5.99 -19.72
C ARG A 59 5.03 -5.48 -19.68
N GLY A 60 4.32 -5.73 -18.59
CA GLY A 60 2.89 -5.49 -18.47
C GLY A 60 2.05 -6.35 -19.41
N TYR A 61 0.76 -6.07 -19.47
CA TYR A 61 -0.19 -6.71 -20.36
C TYR A 61 -1.25 -5.71 -20.83
N PRO A 62 -1.80 -5.86 -22.06
CA PRO A 62 -2.87 -5.01 -22.56
C PRO A 62 -4.13 -5.12 -21.70
N TYR A 63 -4.80 -4.00 -21.44
CA TYR A 63 -6.12 -4.00 -20.80
C TYR A 63 -7.19 -4.66 -21.69
N ASP A 64 -7.12 -4.39 -22.99
CA ASP A 64 -7.94 -5.01 -24.03
C ASP A 64 -7.04 -5.63 -25.11
N GLU A 65 -6.97 -6.96 -25.18
CA GLU A 65 -6.14 -7.68 -26.16
C GLU A 65 -6.56 -7.45 -27.61
N GLU A 66 -7.80 -6.97 -27.86
CA GLU A 66 -8.33 -6.70 -29.20
C GLU A 66 -8.00 -5.27 -29.68
N ASP A 67 -7.66 -4.35 -28.78
CA ASP A 67 -7.32 -2.95 -29.10
C ASP A 67 -5.79 -2.70 -29.08
N PRO A 68 -5.15 -2.45 -30.24
CA PRO A 68 -3.71 -2.17 -30.30
C PRO A 68 -3.31 -0.81 -29.69
N GLN A 69 -4.27 0.04 -29.32
CA GLN A 69 -4.04 1.31 -28.61
C GLN A 69 -4.44 1.24 -27.14
N THR A 70 -4.76 0.06 -26.62
CA THR A 70 -5.15 -0.10 -25.23
C THR A 70 -4.03 0.28 -24.26
N ASN A 71 -4.41 0.65 -23.05
CA ASN A 71 -3.46 0.89 -21.97
C ASN A 71 -2.83 -0.43 -21.52
N TYR A 72 -1.56 -0.37 -21.12
CA TYR A 72 -0.88 -1.51 -20.53
C TYR A 72 -0.98 -1.45 -19.01
N ILE A 73 -1.40 -2.56 -18.42
CA ILE A 73 -1.42 -2.74 -16.97
C ILE A 73 -0.06 -3.29 -16.52
N HIS A 74 0.54 -2.62 -15.55
CA HIS A 74 1.75 -3.07 -14.88
C HIS A 74 1.43 -3.34 -13.41
N SER A 75 1.28 -4.61 -13.07
CA SER A 75 0.92 -5.08 -11.74
C SER A 75 1.76 -6.31 -11.38
N LEU A 76 2.14 -6.41 -10.12
CA LEU A 76 2.73 -7.62 -9.56
C LEU A 76 2.17 -7.90 -8.18
N ARG A 77 2.28 -9.16 -7.78
CA ARG A 77 1.98 -9.61 -6.43
C ARG A 77 3.10 -10.48 -5.91
N LEU A 78 3.42 -10.31 -4.63
CA LEU A 78 4.36 -11.16 -3.90
C LEU A 78 3.71 -11.63 -2.60
N ARG A 79 3.84 -12.92 -2.33
CA ARG A 79 3.43 -13.56 -1.08
C ARG A 79 4.51 -13.34 -0.05
N LEU A 80 4.14 -12.75 1.08
CA LEU A 80 5.06 -12.36 2.13
C LEU A 80 4.64 -12.95 3.48
N TYR A 81 5.63 -13.30 4.31
CA TYR A 81 5.44 -13.32 5.75
C TYR A 81 5.99 -12.03 6.35
N VAL A 82 5.15 -11.32 7.11
CA VAL A 82 5.56 -10.12 7.84
C VAL A 82 5.49 -10.43 9.33
N TYR A 83 6.59 -10.17 10.03
CA TYR A 83 6.72 -10.44 11.46
C TYR A 83 6.47 -9.15 12.23
N LEU A 84 5.19 -8.93 12.59
CA LEU A 84 4.77 -7.90 13.54
C LEU A 84 4.94 -8.47 14.97
N SER A 85 4.01 -8.20 15.90
CA SER A 85 3.93 -8.97 17.15
C SER A 85 3.73 -10.48 16.91
N ARG A 86 3.02 -10.81 15.83
CA ARG A 86 2.80 -12.17 15.34
C ARG A 86 3.22 -12.28 13.88
N LYS A 87 3.59 -13.50 13.46
CA LYS A 87 3.86 -13.81 12.05
C LYS A 87 2.54 -13.76 11.28
N ARG A 88 2.46 -12.92 10.26
CA ARG A 88 1.26 -12.75 9.43
C ARG A 88 1.56 -13.05 7.97
N LYS A 89 0.63 -13.74 7.30
CA LYS A 89 0.60 -13.81 5.84
C LYS A 89 0.19 -12.44 5.31
N ALA A 90 0.86 -11.99 4.27
CA ALA A 90 0.52 -10.78 3.54
C ALA A 90 0.69 -10.99 2.04
N THR A 91 -0.06 -10.22 1.24
CA THR A 91 0.22 -10.05 -0.19
C THR A 91 0.72 -8.63 -0.40
N LEU A 92 1.91 -8.48 -0.94
CA LEU A 92 2.38 -7.21 -1.46
C LEU A 92 1.92 -7.08 -2.92
N GLN A 93 1.07 -6.11 -3.19
CA GLN A 93 0.70 -5.69 -4.54
C GLN A 93 1.45 -4.40 -4.87
N ILE A 94 2.00 -4.34 -6.09
CA ILE A 94 2.59 -3.11 -6.62
C ILE A 94 1.99 -2.85 -8.00
N GLU A 95 1.45 -1.65 -8.18
CA GLU A 95 0.74 -1.26 -9.40
C GLU A 95 1.21 0.10 -9.89
N MET A 96 1.46 0.20 -11.19
CA MET A 96 1.60 1.48 -11.85
C MET A 96 0.22 2.09 -12.05
N VAL A 97 -0.06 3.19 -11.36
CA VAL A 97 -1.39 3.80 -11.33
C VAL A 97 -1.50 5.01 -12.26
N SER A 98 -0.37 5.58 -12.67
CA SER A 98 -0.26 6.63 -13.68
C SER A 98 1.14 6.63 -14.30
N SER A 99 1.40 7.54 -15.25
CA SER A 99 2.73 7.66 -15.88
C SER A 99 3.88 7.94 -14.91
N ASN A 100 3.61 8.51 -13.72
CA ASN A 100 4.63 8.89 -12.75
C ASN A 100 4.36 8.41 -11.31
N ALA A 101 3.39 7.52 -11.09
CA ALA A 101 3.07 7.05 -9.76
C ALA A 101 2.90 5.53 -9.69
N ILE A 102 3.42 4.97 -8.61
CA ILE A 102 3.26 3.56 -8.24
C ILE A 102 2.59 3.48 -6.87
N MET A 103 1.55 2.67 -6.77
CA MET A 103 0.99 2.25 -5.51
C MET A 103 1.70 0.99 -5.03
N VAL A 104 2.07 0.98 -3.75
CA VAL A 104 2.55 -0.19 -3.03
C VAL A 104 1.54 -0.51 -1.94
N ASN A 105 1.02 -1.73 -1.91
CA ASN A 105 -0.07 -2.11 -1.02
C ASN A 105 0.20 -3.48 -0.36
N PHE A 106 0.16 -3.53 0.97
CA PHE A 106 0.25 -4.76 1.73
C PHE A 106 -1.11 -5.17 2.24
N TRP A 107 -1.63 -6.29 1.74
CA TRP A 107 -2.85 -6.90 2.23
C TRP A 107 -2.56 -7.86 3.35
N PHE A 108 -3.29 -7.72 4.46
CA PHE A 108 -3.31 -8.65 5.59
C PHE A 108 -4.74 -9.11 5.82
N PHE A 109 -4.93 -10.27 6.44
CA PHE A 109 -6.27 -10.66 6.89
C PHE A 109 -6.78 -9.70 7.96
N GLY A 110 -7.88 -9.00 7.68
CA GLY A 110 -8.42 -7.87 8.43
C GLY A 110 -9.56 -8.20 9.39
N SER A 111 -9.89 -9.48 9.60
CA SER A 111 -10.93 -9.89 10.56
C SER A 111 -10.42 -9.88 12.00
N ILE A 112 -11.31 -9.66 12.98
CA ILE A 112 -11.00 -9.86 14.41
C ILE A 112 -10.87 -11.34 14.82
N SER A 113 -11.48 -12.23 14.03
CA SER A 113 -11.55 -13.66 14.27
C SER A 113 -10.47 -14.37 13.46
N ASP A 114 -9.88 -15.43 14.03
CA ASP A 114 -8.97 -16.28 13.29
C ASP A 114 -9.75 -17.11 12.25
N ALA A 115 -9.14 -17.37 11.09
CA ALA A 115 -9.62 -18.32 10.10
C ALA A 115 -8.61 -19.47 10.00
N LEU A 116 -8.80 -20.46 10.88
CA LEU A 116 -7.87 -21.57 11.09
C LEU A 116 -7.72 -22.47 9.85
N GLU A 117 -8.79 -22.60 9.06
CA GLU A 117 -8.83 -23.31 7.80
C GLU A 117 -7.86 -22.76 6.75
N TRP A 118 -7.47 -21.49 6.88
CA TRP A 118 -6.53 -20.81 5.99
C TRP A 118 -5.24 -20.42 6.69
N ASP A 119 -5.05 -20.80 7.96
CA ASP A 119 -3.92 -20.38 8.79
C ASP A 119 -3.75 -18.85 8.75
N GLN A 120 -4.87 -18.16 8.98
CA GLN A 120 -4.96 -16.71 9.03
C GLN A 120 -5.38 -16.26 10.43
N ILE A 121 -4.57 -15.38 11.00
CA ILE A 121 -4.75 -14.93 12.37
C ILE A 121 -5.47 -13.59 12.33
N GLY A 122 -6.57 -13.48 13.07
CA GLY A 122 -7.32 -12.25 13.20
C GLY A 122 -6.52 -11.15 13.90
N ILE A 123 -6.98 -9.91 13.78
CA ILE A 123 -6.34 -8.73 14.35
C ILE A 123 -7.11 -8.32 15.61
N LYS A 124 -6.41 -8.29 16.75
CA LYS A 124 -6.94 -7.74 17.99
C LYS A 124 -6.72 -6.23 18.01
N ASN A 125 -7.60 -5.50 18.68
CA ASN A 125 -7.57 -4.03 18.72
C ASN A 125 -6.21 -3.47 19.18
N GLU A 126 -5.59 -4.13 20.16
CA GLU A 126 -4.29 -3.77 20.70
C GLU A 126 -3.15 -3.89 19.66
N GLU A 127 -3.30 -4.76 18.66
CA GLU A 127 -2.30 -5.00 17.61
C GLU A 127 -2.37 -3.98 16.48
N ILE A 128 -3.39 -3.13 16.42
CA ILE A 128 -3.47 -2.05 15.41
C ILE A 128 -2.25 -1.14 15.49
N THR A 129 -1.73 -0.94 16.70
CA THR A 129 -0.50 -0.18 16.93
C THR A 129 0.70 -0.79 16.20
N ASP A 130 0.74 -2.10 16.00
CA ASP A 130 1.82 -2.76 15.24
C ASP A 130 1.76 -2.39 13.75
N PHE A 131 0.57 -2.34 13.17
CA PHE A 131 0.36 -1.89 11.79
C PHE A 131 0.66 -0.40 11.63
N THR A 132 0.25 0.44 12.59
CA THR A 132 0.64 1.86 12.61
C THR A 132 2.16 2.03 12.67
N ASN A 133 2.86 1.22 13.48
CA ASN A 133 4.32 1.24 13.54
C ASN A 133 4.96 0.74 12.25
N PHE A 134 4.40 -0.30 11.64
CA PHE A 134 4.83 -0.80 10.34
C PHE A 134 4.71 0.28 9.25
N LEU A 135 3.59 1.02 9.17
CA LEU A 135 3.43 2.13 8.23
C LEU A 135 4.47 3.24 8.45
N LYS A 136 4.74 3.62 9.71
CA LYS A 136 5.80 4.62 10.03
C LYS A 136 7.19 4.15 9.61
N GLU A 137 7.44 2.86 9.70
CA GLU A 137 8.71 2.27 9.30
C GLU A 137 8.86 2.26 7.79
N LEU A 138 7.80 1.88 7.06
CA LEU A 138 7.72 2.03 5.61
C LEU A 138 7.98 3.49 5.19
N TYR A 139 7.38 4.47 5.88
CA TYR A 139 7.65 5.88 5.61
C TYR A 139 9.13 6.25 5.79
N SER A 140 9.77 5.70 6.82
CA SER A 140 11.18 5.94 7.11
C SER A 140 12.10 5.36 6.03
N VAL A 141 11.72 4.23 5.43
CA VAL A 141 12.50 3.55 4.38
C VAL A 141 12.23 4.14 2.98
N TYR A 142 10.98 4.43 2.64
CA TYR A 142 10.55 4.74 1.27
C TYR A 142 10.25 6.22 0.99
N GLU A 143 10.11 7.08 2.02
CA GLU A 143 9.80 8.51 1.85
C GLU A 143 8.65 8.81 0.86
N PHE A 144 7.55 8.07 0.97
CA PHE A 144 6.37 8.25 0.13
C PHE A 144 5.64 9.58 0.38
N LYS A 145 4.88 10.08 -0.61
CA LYS A 145 4.08 11.31 -0.45
C LYS A 145 2.90 11.13 0.48
N ILE A 146 2.21 10.00 0.33
CA ILE A 146 1.05 9.63 1.16
C ILE A 146 1.03 8.13 1.38
N GLY A 147 0.60 7.72 2.57
CA GLY A 147 0.42 6.33 2.95
C GLY A 147 -0.71 6.20 3.95
N GLY A 148 -1.30 5.02 4.09
CA GLY A 148 -2.40 4.83 5.01
C GLY A 148 -2.69 3.38 5.37
N ILE A 149 -3.59 3.23 6.34
CA ILE A 149 -4.12 1.95 6.81
C ILE A 149 -5.64 2.01 6.75
N ALA A 150 -6.26 1.09 6.02
CA ALA A 150 -7.71 0.98 5.92
C ALA A 150 -8.15 -0.49 5.74
N ILE A 151 -9.46 -0.73 5.80
CA ILE A 151 -10.06 -2.03 5.53
C ILE A 151 -10.70 -1.99 4.15
N GLU A 152 -10.29 -2.91 3.26
CA GLU A 152 -10.79 -2.99 1.87
C GLU A 152 -10.63 -1.68 1.07
N GLU A 153 -9.65 -0.84 1.46
CA GLU A 153 -9.36 0.44 0.81
C GLU A 153 -7.86 0.70 0.78
N ASP A 154 -7.41 1.37 -0.28
CA ASP A 154 -6.02 1.78 -0.47
C ASP A 154 -5.89 3.29 -0.73
N VAL A 155 -4.65 3.79 -0.72
CA VAL A 155 -4.33 5.22 -0.85
C VAL A 155 -4.84 5.89 -2.12
N LEU A 156 -5.30 5.16 -3.13
CA LEU A 156 -5.92 5.75 -4.33
C LEU A 156 -7.28 6.37 -4.01
N GLU A 157 -8.00 5.86 -3.01
CA GLU A 157 -9.25 6.47 -2.52
C GLU A 157 -9.05 7.91 -2.05
N LEU A 158 -7.83 8.27 -1.62
CA LEU A 158 -7.48 9.62 -1.19
C LEU A 158 -7.39 10.62 -2.35
N PHE A 159 -7.28 10.14 -3.60
CA PHE A 159 -7.48 10.96 -4.79
C PHE A 159 -8.95 11.19 -5.07
N GLY A 160 -9.79 10.21 -4.70
CA GLY A 160 -11.22 10.05 -4.92
C GLY A 160 -11.68 10.27 -6.36
N PHE A 161 -10.93 9.66 -7.26
CA PHE A 161 -11.37 9.30 -8.60
C PHE A 161 -11.76 7.81 -8.58
N GLY A 162 -12.73 7.42 -9.40
CA GLY A 162 -13.13 6.01 -9.60
C GLY A 162 -12.73 5.50 -10.98
N GLU A 163 -11.60 5.97 -11.50
CA GLU A 163 -11.14 5.64 -12.85
C GLU A 163 -10.34 4.34 -12.85
N THR A 164 -10.41 3.57 -13.94
CA THR A 164 -9.56 2.39 -14.11
C THR A 164 -8.09 2.81 -14.27
N TYR A 165 -7.18 2.18 -13.54
CA TYR A 165 -5.74 2.43 -13.66
C TYR A 165 -5.07 1.57 -14.75
N PRO A 166 -3.98 2.05 -15.37
CA PRO A 166 -3.34 3.35 -15.14
C PRO A 166 -4.14 4.54 -15.71
N ASN A 167 -4.23 5.64 -14.96
CA ASN A 167 -4.89 6.88 -15.36
C ASN A 167 -4.15 8.12 -14.81
N GLU A 168 -4.05 9.17 -15.62
CA GLU A 168 -3.35 10.42 -15.25
C GLU A 168 -4.06 11.22 -14.14
N CYS A 169 -5.30 10.90 -13.79
CA CYS A 169 -5.91 11.44 -12.58
C CYS A 169 -5.14 11.02 -11.31
N TYR A 170 -4.52 9.83 -11.32
CA TYR A 170 -3.67 9.29 -10.23
C TYR A 170 -2.20 9.70 -10.33
N ARG A 171 -1.88 10.78 -11.06
CA ARG A 171 -0.52 11.33 -11.07
C ARG A 171 -0.07 11.72 -9.67
N TYR A 172 1.22 11.54 -9.42
CA TYR A 172 1.82 11.78 -8.11
C TYR A 172 1.52 13.20 -7.58
N GLU A 173 1.42 14.21 -8.45
CA GLU A 173 1.13 15.60 -8.06
C GLU A 173 -0.32 15.81 -7.61
N ASN A 174 -1.27 15.04 -8.13
CA ASN A 174 -2.70 15.32 -8.00
C ASN A 174 -3.27 15.01 -6.62
N VAL A 175 -2.63 14.14 -5.83
CA VAL A 175 -3.08 13.90 -4.46
C VAL A 175 -2.92 15.16 -3.61
N SER A 176 -4.03 15.60 -3.03
CA SER A 176 -4.14 16.83 -2.23
C SER A 176 -4.66 16.52 -0.83
N PRO A 177 -4.05 17.11 0.22
CA PRO A 177 -4.52 16.92 1.58
C PRO A 177 -5.87 17.57 1.87
N ASP A 178 -6.28 18.56 1.08
CA ASP A 178 -7.53 19.28 1.35
C ASP A 178 -8.74 18.34 1.27
N ARG A 179 -8.65 17.27 0.46
CA ARG A 179 -9.72 16.28 0.29
C ARG A 179 -9.85 15.35 1.48
N PHE A 180 -8.80 14.59 1.80
CA PHE A 180 -8.85 13.60 2.88
C PHE A 180 -8.92 14.20 4.28
N LEU A 181 -8.68 15.51 4.42
CA LEU A 181 -8.88 16.24 5.68
C LEU A 181 -10.33 16.76 5.85
N GLN A 182 -11.11 16.85 4.78
CA GLN A 182 -12.50 17.33 4.79
C GLN A 182 -13.51 16.19 4.85
N GLU A 183 -13.23 15.09 4.14
CA GLU A 183 -14.09 13.91 4.10
C GLU A 183 -13.74 12.97 5.24
N SER A 184 -14.75 12.32 5.85
CA SER A 184 -14.52 11.24 6.80
C SER A 184 -13.86 10.08 6.06
N SER A 185 -12.54 10.01 6.14
CA SER A 185 -11.76 8.96 5.52
C SER A 185 -11.98 7.64 6.27
N HIS A 186 -12.27 6.55 5.54
CA HIS A 186 -12.35 5.19 6.10
C HIS A 186 -11.00 4.64 6.59
N PHE A 187 -9.95 5.46 6.47
CA PHE A 187 -8.63 5.16 6.99
C PHE A 187 -8.60 5.23 8.51
N ILE A 188 -7.88 4.30 9.11
CA ILE A 188 -7.51 4.30 10.52
C ILE A 188 -6.40 5.33 10.74
N ASN A 189 -5.39 5.29 9.87
CA ASN A 189 -4.23 6.17 9.89
C ASN A 189 -3.84 6.61 8.50
N ILE A 190 -3.38 7.86 8.39
CA ILE A 190 -2.76 8.41 7.18
C ILE A 190 -1.41 9.01 7.58
N ILE A 191 -0.36 8.75 6.79
CA ILE A 191 0.87 9.53 6.81
C ILE A 191 0.88 10.43 5.58
N TRP A 192 1.01 11.74 5.81
CA TRP A 192 1.24 12.73 4.76
C TRP A 192 2.66 13.29 4.88
N SER A 193 3.33 13.50 3.75
CA SER A 193 4.65 14.14 3.72
C SER A 193 4.51 15.64 3.43
N GLU A 194 4.81 16.48 4.42
CA GLU A 194 4.75 17.94 4.30
C GLU A 194 5.87 18.53 3.44
N LYS A 195 6.84 17.71 3.02
CA LYS A 195 7.81 18.05 1.98
C LYS A 195 7.13 18.51 0.68
N TYR A 196 5.92 18.00 0.40
CA TYR A 196 5.17 18.30 -0.82
C TYR A 196 4.17 19.44 -0.64
N LYS A 197 3.43 19.47 0.48
CA LYS A 197 2.53 20.58 0.85
C LYS A 197 2.39 20.63 2.36
N LYS A 198 2.73 21.75 2.98
CA LYS A 198 2.52 21.95 4.43
C LYS A 198 1.03 22.05 4.74
N LEU A 199 0.61 21.42 5.84
CA LEU A 199 -0.75 21.51 6.33
C LEU A 199 -0.86 22.70 7.28
N SER A 200 -1.67 23.69 6.93
CA SER A 200 -1.94 24.83 7.80
C SER A 200 -2.82 24.46 8.99
N TYR A 201 -3.67 23.44 8.84
CA TYR A 201 -4.59 22.95 9.85
C TYR A 201 -4.84 21.45 9.65
N VAL A 202 -4.91 20.71 10.76
CA VAL A 202 -5.23 19.27 10.78
C VAL A 202 -6.34 19.06 11.82
N PRO A 203 -7.59 18.80 11.41
CA PRO A 203 -8.73 18.67 12.33
C PRO A 203 -8.69 17.41 13.20
N TYR A 204 -7.75 16.50 12.93
CA TYR A 204 -7.63 15.21 13.59
C TYR A 204 -6.46 15.15 14.56
N ASN A 205 -6.51 14.16 15.46
CA ASN A 205 -5.36 13.82 16.30
C ASN A 205 -4.17 13.44 15.41
N HIS A 206 -3.04 14.10 15.62
CA HIS A 206 -1.87 13.90 14.77
C HIS A 206 -0.56 13.96 15.54
N LYS A 207 0.47 13.36 14.95
CA LYS A 207 1.84 13.37 15.45
C LYS A 207 2.79 13.62 14.29
N ARG A 208 3.71 14.57 14.47
CA ARG A 208 4.80 14.80 13.51
C ARG A 208 5.84 13.67 13.62
N LEU A 209 6.30 13.22 12.47
CA LEU A 209 7.36 12.23 12.30
C LEU A 209 8.61 12.93 11.77
N ASP A 210 9.72 12.20 11.72
CA ASP A 210 10.91 12.64 11.01
C ASP A 210 10.62 12.81 9.51
N LYS A 211 11.55 13.42 8.76
CA LYS A 211 11.44 13.62 7.30
C LYS A 211 10.15 14.35 6.90
N GLU A 212 9.73 15.32 7.70
CA GLU A 212 8.54 16.16 7.44
C GLU A 212 7.23 15.34 7.31
N GLY A 213 7.17 14.15 7.90
CA GLY A 213 5.95 13.35 7.92
C GLY A 213 4.97 13.82 8.99
N ILE A 214 3.67 13.66 8.74
CA ILE A 214 2.62 13.80 9.75
C ILE A 214 1.72 12.56 9.73
N LEU A 215 1.69 11.86 10.86
CA LEU A 215 0.75 10.76 11.10
C LEU A 215 -0.55 11.35 11.64
N ILE A 216 -1.64 11.09 10.95
CA ILE A 216 -2.99 11.57 11.24
C ILE A 216 -3.83 10.35 11.59
N LYS A 217 -4.58 10.42 12.69
CA LYS A 217 -5.55 9.39 13.10
C LYS A 217 -6.96 9.85 12.72
N THR A 218 -7.51 9.24 11.69
CA THR A 218 -8.82 9.59 11.11
C THR A 218 -9.95 8.70 11.61
N GLY A 219 -9.67 7.45 11.96
CA GLY A 219 -10.69 6.48 12.40
C GLY A 219 -10.19 5.45 13.42
N SER A 220 -10.98 4.40 13.58
CA SER A 220 -10.71 3.23 14.40
C SER A 220 -10.94 1.93 13.60
N PHE A 221 -10.31 0.83 14.03
CA PHE A 221 -10.40 -0.46 13.32
C PHE A 221 -11.80 -1.11 13.40
N ASN A 222 -12.62 -0.70 14.38
CA ASN A 222 -13.95 -1.28 14.62
C ASN A 222 -15.09 -0.31 14.29
N ASP A 223 -14.78 0.83 13.67
CA ASP A 223 -15.79 1.78 13.18
C ASP A 223 -16.37 1.27 11.86
#